data_AF-A0A6B2TFL8-F1
#
_entry.id   AF-A0A6B2TFL8-F1
#
_cell.length_a   1.000
_cell.length_b   1.000
_cell.length_c   1.000
_cell.angle_alpha   90.00
_cell.angle_beta   90.00
_cell.angle_gamma   90.00
#
_symmetry.space_group_name_H-M   'P 1'
#
loop_
_entity.id
_entity.type
_entity.pdbx_description
1 polymer ?
#
loop_
_entity_poly.entity_id
_entity_poly.type
_entity_poly.pdbx_seq_one_letter_code
_entity_poly.pdbx_strand_id
1 'polypeptide(L)'
;MSQAASGTADRRVRTCPDGSERALSEVYDTALLDLDGVVYAGGHAIAHAVESLGAARDGGMHLAYVTNNALRTPDAVAEHLTELGIATDGSDVITSAQAAARLVSEHVPQGARVLVIGGEGLRVA
;
A
#
# COMPACT_ATOMS: atom_id res chain seq x y z
N MET A 1 42.01 -28.26 20.25
CA MET A 1 41.85 -27.80 18.85
C MET A 1 40.82 -28.67 18.16
N SER A 2 39.61 -28.15 17.94
CA SER A 2 38.73 -28.60 16.85
C SER A 2 37.65 -27.53 16.67
N GLN A 3 37.84 -26.68 15.65
CA GLN A 3 36.80 -25.82 15.13
C GLN A 3 35.97 -26.67 14.15
N ALA A 4 34.66 -26.70 14.32
CA ALA A 4 33.74 -27.07 13.25
C ALA A 4 32.99 -25.79 12.85
N ALA A 5 33.15 -25.43 11.59
CA ALA A 5 32.70 -24.20 10.98
C ALA A 5 31.18 -23.99 11.14
N SER A 6 30.83 -22.87 11.77
CA SER A 6 29.52 -22.25 11.66
C SER A 6 29.26 -21.93 10.18
N GLY A 7 28.38 -22.71 9.55
CA GLY A 7 27.89 -22.43 8.20
C GLY A 7 27.15 -21.10 8.18
N THR A 8 27.83 -20.04 7.77
CA THR A 8 27.20 -18.77 7.43
C THR A 8 26.25 -19.04 6.27
N ALA A 9 24.94 -19.07 6.54
CA ALA A 9 23.94 -19.16 5.50
C ALA A 9 24.18 -18.02 4.51
N ASP A 10 24.56 -18.38 3.28
CA ASP A 10 24.66 -17.48 2.14
C ASP A 10 23.31 -16.79 1.96
N ARG A 11 23.17 -15.57 2.50
CA ARG A 11 21.96 -14.76 2.37
C ARG A 11 21.91 -14.21 0.95
N ARG A 12 21.64 -15.10 -0.01
CA ARG A 12 21.31 -14.73 -1.38
C ARG A 12 20.15 -13.76 -1.33
N VAL A 13 20.39 -12.56 -1.85
CA VAL A 13 19.33 -11.59 -2.13
C VAL A 13 18.39 -12.25 -3.12
N ARG A 14 17.14 -12.49 -2.72
CA ARG A 14 16.12 -12.99 -3.66
C ARG A 14 15.84 -11.87 -4.66
N THR A 15 16.01 -12.16 -5.94
CA THR A 15 15.73 -11.22 -7.04
C THR A 15 14.41 -11.52 -7.74
N CYS A 16 13.72 -12.60 -7.35
CA CYS A 16 12.40 -12.95 -7.83
C CYS A 16 11.54 -13.54 -6.69
N PRO A 17 10.20 -13.40 -6.77
CA PRO A 17 9.30 -14.12 -5.88
C PRO A 17 9.41 -15.64 -6.10
N ASP A 18 9.28 -16.41 -5.03
CA ASP A 18 9.04 -17.86 -5.12
C ASP A 18 7.55 -18.14 -5.34
N GLY A 19 7.22 -19.30 -5.89
CA GLY A 19 5.84 -19.74 -6.04
C GLY A 19 5.17 -20.04 -4.68
N SER A 20 3.84 -20.00 -4.66
CA SER A 20 3.02 -20.44 -3.52
C SER A 20 2.17 -21.64 -3.92
N GLU A 21 2.03 -22.63 -3.04
CA GLU A 21 1.17 -23.81 -3.27
C GLU A 21 -0.33 -23.50 -3.17
N ARG A 22 -0.68 -22.40 -2.49
CA ARG A 22 -2.05 -21.88 -2.36
C ARG A 22 -2.11 -20.43 -2.82
N ALA A 23 -3.28 -19.95 -3.20
CA ALA A 23 -3.44 -18.54 -3.54
C ALA A 23 -3.10 -17.68 -2.32
N LEU A 24 -2.38 -16.58 -2.51
CA LEU A 24 -1.99 -15.70 -1.38
C LEU A 24 -3.22 -15.15 -0.65
N SER A 25 -4.32 -14.92 -1.36
CA SER A 25 -5.61 -14.51 -0.81
C SER A 25 -6.31 -15.55 0.06
N GLU A 26 -5.88 -16.82 0.03
CA GLU A 26 -6.36 -17.87 0.94
C GLU A 26 -5.47 -18.02 2.18
N VAL A 27 -4.24 -17.48 2.12
CA VAL A 27 -3.23 -17.61 3.17
C VAL A 27 -3.19 -16.37 4.06
N TYR A 28 -3.50 -15.20 3.50
CA TYR A 28 -3.51 -13.91 4.19
C TYR A 28 -4.92 -13.33 4.18
N ASP A 29 -5.31 -12.72 5.29
CA ASP A 29 -6.60 -12.06 5.46
C ASP A 29 -6.63 -10.65 4.86
N THR A 30 -5.46 -10.03 4.66
CA THR A 30 -5.32 -8.64 4.21
C THR A 30 -4.16 -8.49 3.24
N ALA A 31 -4.36 -7.72 2.16
CA ALA A 31 -3.27 -7.19 1.36
C ALA A 31 -3.11 -5.68 1.53
N LEU A 32 -1.86 -5.25 1.69
CA LEU A 32 -1.44 -3.85 1.57
C LEU A 32 -0.89 -3.65 0.16
N LEU A 33 -1.65 -2.94 -0.66
CA LEU A 33 -1.41 -2.82 -2.09
C LEU A 33 -0.81 -1.46 -2.39
N ASP A 34 0.40 -1.44 -2.94
CA ASP A 34 0.90 -0.25 -3.62
C ASP A 34 0.02 0.09 -4.84
N LEU A 35 0.08 1.32 -5.31
CA LEU A 35 -0.76 1.82 -6.40
C LEU A 35 0.02 1.97 -7.71
N ASP A 36 0.97 2.89 -7.75
CA ASP A 36 1.72 3.26 -8.96
C ASP A 36 2.66 2.13 -9.38
N GLY A 37 2.36 1.48 -10.51
CA GLY A 37 3.13 0.34 -11.02
C GLY A 37 2.70 -1.02 -10.46
N VAL A 38 1.67 -1.05 -9.61
CA VAL A 38 1.08 -2.29 -9.07
C VAL A 38 -0.40 -2.43 -9.44
N VAL A 39 -1.23 -1.43 -9.12
CA VAL A 39 -2.65 -1.41 -9.47
C VAL A 39 -2.89 -0.68 -10.80
N TYR A 40 -2.20 0.43 -11.01
CA TYR A 40 -2.33 1.22 -12.24
C TYR A 40 -0.98 1.77 -12.71
N ALA A 41 -0.90 2.09 -14.01
CA ALA A 41 0.23 2.80 -14.61
C ALA A 41 -0.29 3.78 -15.67
N GLY A 42 0.13 5.04 -15.61
CA GLY A 42 -0.26 6.06 -16.59
C GLY A 42 -1.78 6.24 -16.71
N GLY A 43 -2.51 6.14 -15.60
CA GLY A 43 -3.98 6.30 -15.54
C GLY A 43 -4.79 5.10 -16.02
N HIS A 44 -4.15 3.97 -16.32
CA HIS A 44 -4.82 2.74 -16.72
C HIS A 44 -4.55 1.64 -15.70
N ALA A 45 -5.54 0.78 -15.47
CA ALA A 45 -5.35 -0.40 -14.64
C ALA A 45 -4.28 -1.31 -15.26
N ILE A 46 -3.44 -1.89 -14.42
CA ILE A 46 -2.50 -2.93 -14.83
C ILE A 46 -3.27 -4.18 -15.24
N ALA A 47 -2.77 -4.88 -16.25
CA ALA A 47 -3.39 -6.10 -16.76
C ALA A 47 -3.67 -7.09 -15.61
N HIS A 48 -4.90 -7.61 -15.57
CA HIS A 48 -5.40 -8.53 -14.54
C HIS A 48 -5.53 -7.95 -13.12
N ALA A 49 -5.16 -6.70 -12.84
CA ALA A 49 -5.23 -6.13 -11.50
C ALA A 49 -6.68 -6.09 -10.99
N VAL A 50 -7.62 -5.54 -11.77
CA VAL A 50 -9.03 -5.42 -11.39
C VAL A 50 -9.66 -6.79 -11.10
N GLU A 51 -9.49 -7.74 -12.01
CA GLU A 51 -10.04 -9.09 -11.89
C GLU A 51 -9.44 -9.84 -10.67
N SER A 52 -8.12 -9.78 -10.50
CA SER A 52 -7.43 -10.50 -9.41
C SER A 52 -7.79 -9.93 -8.04
N LEU A 53 -7.90 -8.61 -7.93
CA LEU A 53 -8.31 -7.94 -6.70
C LEU A 53 -9.78 -8.20 -6.39
N GLY A 54 -10.65 -8.21 -7.41
CA GLY A 54 -12.05 -8.61 -7.26
C GLY A 54 -12.16 -10.04 -6.70
N ALA A 55 -11.47 -11.00 -7.32
CA ALA A 55 -11.47 -12.39 -6.86
C ALA A 55 -10.93 -12.55 -5.43
N ALA A 56 -9.88 -11.81 -5.06
CA ALA A 56 -9.34 -11.84 -3.71
C ALA A 56 -10.33 -11.26 -2.68
N ARG A 57 -10.99 -10.14 -3.01
CA ARG A 57 -12.03 -9.51 -2.18
C ARG A 57 -13.24 -10.43 -2.00
N ASP A 58 -13.72 -11.03 -3.09
CA ASP A 58 -14.84 -11.97 -3.08
C ASP A 58 -14.49 -13.25 -2.30
N GLY A 59 -13.21 -13.63 -2.28
CA GLY A 59 -12.66 -14.69 -1.44
C GLY A 59 -12.53 -14.33 0.05
N GLY A 60 -12.86 -13.10 0.45
CA GLY A 60 -12.85 -12.63 1.83
C GLY A 60 -11.58 -11.90 2.26
N MET A 61 -10.63 -11.65 1.35
CA MET A 61 -9.43 -10.87 1.68
C MET A 61 -9.76 -9.37 1.74
N HIS A 62 -9.34 -8.70 2.82
CA HIS A 62 -9.42 -7.25 2.92
C HIS A 62 -8.33 -6.59 2.05
N LEU A 63 -8.72 -5.57 1.30
CA LEU A 63 -7.82 -4.83 0.41
C LEU A 63 -7.62 -3.42 0.97
N ALA A 64 -6.38 -3.11 1.36
CA ALA A 64 -5.99 -1.77 1.77
C ALA A 64 -4.98 -1.20 0.77
N TYR A 65 -5.27 -0.04 0.21
CA TYR A 65 -4.48 0.61 -0.83
C TYR A 65 -3.56 1.64 -0.20
N VAL A 66 -2.25 1.40 -0.27
CA VAL A 66 -1.22 2.19 0.40
C VAL A 66 -0.40 2.91 -0.65
N THR A 67 -0.32 4.24 -0.56
CA THR A 67 0.46 5.04 -1.52
C THR A 67 1.34 6.07 -0.83
N ASN A 68 2.54 6.29 -1.40
CA ASN A 68 3.41 7.37 -1.00
C ASN A 68 2.98 8.74 -1.57
N ASN A 69 1.94 8.78 -2.40
CA ASN A 69 1.42 10.01 -2.98
C ASN A 69 0.62 10.82 -1.93
N ALA A 70 1.09 12.03 -1.62
CA ALA A 70 0.46 12.95 -0.68
C ALA A 70 -0.37 14.07 -1.35
N LEU A 71 -0.49 14.07 -2.68
CA LEU A 71 -1.16 15.17 -3.40
C LEU A 71 -2.68 15.08 -3.31
N ARG A 72 -3.23 13.86 -3.35
CA ARG A 72 -4.67 13.59 -3.39
C ARG A 72 -5.18 13.16 -2.02
N THR A 73 -6.45 13.44 -1.75
CA THR A 73 -7.16 12.91 -0.57
C THR A 73 -7.40 11.41 -0.73
N PRO A 74 -7.62 10.66 0.37
CA PRO A 74 -8.02 9.25 0.30
C PRO A 74 -9.23 9.03 -0.62
N ASP A 75 -10.26 9.88 -0.50
CA ASP A 75 -11.47 9.80 -1.33
C ASP A 75 -11.16 10.00 -2.82
N ALA A 76 -10.32 10.96 -3.18
CA ALA A 76 -9.95 11.20 -4.58
C ALA A 76 -9.12 10.05 -5.18
N VAL A 77 -8.37 9.30 -4.34
CA VAL A 77 -7.70 8.07 -4.76
C VAL A 77 -8.70 6.93 -4.92
N ALA A 78 -9.65 6.78 -3.99
CA ALA A 78 -10.70 5.78 -4.04
C ALA A 78 -11.65 5.96 -5.24
N GLU A 79 -12.02 7.20 -5.56
CA GLU A 79 -12.77 7.56 -6.76
C GLU A 79 -12.02 7.11 -8.02
N HIS A 80 -10.71 7.40 -8.10
CA HIS A 80 -9.90 6.97 -9.24
C HIS A 80 -9.82 5.43 -9.36
N LEU A 81 -9.66 4.71 -8.25
CA LEU A 81 -9.69 3.25 -8.26
C LEU A 81 -11.06 2.71 -8.71
N THR A 82 -12.13 3.36 -8.29
CA THR A 82 -13.49 3.02 -8.71
C THR A 82 -13.71 3.25 -10.21
N GLU A 83 -13.19 4.34 -10.77
CA GLU A 83 -13.19 4.61 -12.22
C GLU A 83 -12.44 3.52 -13.01
N LEU A 84 -11.39 2.94 -12.42
CA LEU A 84 -10.64 1.83 -12.98
C LEU A 84 -11.36 0.47 -12.83
N GLY A 85 -12.52 0.43 -12.17
CA GLY A 85 -13.33 -0.77 -11.96
C GLY A 85 -13.10 -1.47 -10.62
N ILE A 86 -12.39 -0.85 -9.68
CA ILE A 86 -12.11 -1.39 -8.35
C ILE A 86 -12.95 -0.63 -7.32
N ALA A 87 -14.08 -1.19 -6.93
CA ALA A 87 -14.94 -0.59 -5.91
C ALA A 87 -14.17 -0.36 -4.59
N THR A 88 -13.91 0.91 -4.28
CA THR A 88 -13.01 1.32 -3.18
C THR A 88 -13.62 2.50 -2.43
N ASP A 89 -13.58 2.46 -1.10
CA ASP A 89 -13.93 3.59 -0.24
C ASP A 89 -12.68 4.35 0.20
N GLY A 90 -12.81 5.62 0.58
CA GLY A 90 -11.70 6.40 1.15
C GLY A 90 -11.09 5.75 2.40
N SER A 91 -11.86 4.97 3.17
CA SER A 91 -11.35 4.21 4.31
C SER A 91 -10.41 3.07 3.94
N ASP A 92 -10.48 2.58 2.70
CA ASP A 92 -9.58 1.55 2.19
C ASP A 92 -8.23 2.15 1.76
N VAL A 93 -8.08 3.47 1.72
CA VAL A 93 -6.88 4.16 1.22
C VAL A 93 -6.06 4.77 2.36
N ILE A 94 -4.76 4.43 2.36
CA ILE A 94 -3.76 4.96 3.26
C ILE A 94 -2.71 5.73 2.45
N THR A 95 -2.54 7.01 2.76
CA THR A 95 -1.61 7.91 2.09
C THR A 95 -0.44 8.28 2.99
N SER A 96 0.68 8.67 2.39
CA SER A 96 1.81 9.25 3.13
C SER A 96 1.45 10.56 3.84
N ALA A 97 0.44 11.31 3.37
CA ALA A 97 -0.05 12.51 4.03
C ALA A 97 -0.61 12.20 5.43
N GLN A 98 -1.43 11.16 5.56
CA GLN A 98 -1.96 10.71 6.85
C GLN A 98 -0.83 10.25 7.79
N ALA A 99 0.15 9.53 7.26
CA ALA A 99 1.32 9.09 8.04
C ALA A 99 2.14 10.29 8.54
N ALA A 100 2.35 11.31 7.69
CA ALA A 100 3.06 12.53 8.05
C ALA A 100 2.30 13.35 9.10
N ALA A 101 0.99 13.54 8.93
CA ALA A 101 0.14 14.26 9.90
C ALA A 101 0.19 13.60 11.28
N ARG A 102 0.06 12.26 11.33
CA ARG A 102 0.22 11.49 12.57
C ARG A 102 1.61 11.69 13.19
N LEU A 103 2.68 11.55 12.40
CA LEU A 103 4.04 11.73 12.91
C LEU A 103 4.25 13.13 13.48
N VAL A 104 3.76 14.18 12.82
CA VAL A 104 3.85 15.56 13.33
C VAL A 104 3.11 15.67 14.67
N SER A 105 1.90 15.12 14.78
CA SER A 105 1.10 15.18 16.02
C SER A 105 1.78 14.51 17.22
N GLU A 106 2.66 13.52 16.98
CA GLU A 106 3.44 12.83 18.01
C GLU A 106 4.66 13.66 18.47
N HIS A 107 5.09 14.65 17.69
CA HIS A 107 6.33 15.41 17.93
C HIS A 107 6.14 16.90 18.23
N VAL A 108 4.96 17.47 17.95
CA VAL A 108 4.68 18.89 18.20
C VAL A 108 3.46 19.09 19.11
N PRO A 109 3.43 20.15 19.93
CA PRO A 109 2.27 20.44 20.76
C PRO A 109 1.01 20.70 19.94
N GLN A 110 -0.14 20.31 20.49
CA GLN A 110 -1.45 20.62 19.90
C GLN A 110 -1.60 22.14 19.67
N GLY A 111 -2.07 22.53 18.49
CA GLY A 111 -2.25 23.93 18.11
C GLY A 111 -0.97 24.62 17.58
N ALA A 112 0.15 23.91 17.48
CA ALA A 112 1.33 24.41 16.80
C ALA A 112 1.01 24.75 15.33
N ARG A 113 1.59 25.85 14.84
CA ARG A 113 1.47 26.22 13.42
C ARG A 113 2.42 25.33 12.61
N VAL A 114 1.87 24.66 11.61
CA VAL A 114 2.62 23.82 10.66
C VAL A 114 2.57 24.49 9.29
N LEU A 115 3.73 24.69 8.67
CA LEU A 115 3.80 25.13 7.27
C LEU A 115 3.57 23.91 6.37
N VAL A 116 2.50 23.93 5.59
CA VAL A 116 2.18 22.85 4.65
C VAL A 116 2.78 23.16 3.28
N ILE A 117 3.59 22.24 2.76
CA ILE A 117 4.13 22.27 1.40
C ILE A 117 3.67 21.00 0.70
N GLY A 118 2.62 21.08 -0.11
CA GLY A 118 2.02 19.92 -0.75
C GLY A 118 0.66 20.21 -1.38
N GLY A 119 -0.03 19.16 -1.81
CA GLY A 119 -1.38 19.22 -2.37
C GLY A 119 -2.47 19.16 -1.31
N GLU A 120 -3.73 19.08 -1.75
CA GLU A 120 -4.90 19.04 -0.87
C GLU A 120 -4.87 17.83 0.07
N GLY A 121 -4.37 16.68 -0.39
CA GLY A 121 -4.22 15.47 0.44
C GLY A 121 -3.44 15.73 1.73
N LEU A 122 -2.35 16.50 1.64
CA LEU A 122 -1.55 16.91 2.80
C LEU A 122 -2.21 18.02 3.63
N ARG A 123 -3.05 18.86 3.02
CA ARG A 123 -3.71 19.98 3.70
C ARG A 123 -4.84 19.52 4.62
N VAL A 124 -5.52 18.42 4.27
CA VAL A 124 -6.69 17.90 5.01
C VAL A 124 -6.38 16.71 5.92
N ALA A 125 -5.17 16.15 5.81
CA ALA A 125 -4.69 15.06 6.67
C ALA A 125 -4.45 15.55 8.12
#